data_AF-A0A5C0ZGQ4-F1
#
_entry.id   AF-A0A5C0ZGQ4-F1
#
_cell.length_a   1.000
_cell.length_b   1.000
_cell.length_c   1.000
_cell.angle_alpha   90.00
_cell.angle_beta   90.00
_cell.angle_gamma   90.00
#
_symmetry.space_group_name_H-M   'P 1'
#
loop_
_entity.id
_entity.type
_entity.pdbx_description
1 polymer ?
#
loop_
_entity_poly.entity_id
_entity_poly.type
_entity_poly.pdbx_seq_one_letter_code
_entity_poly.pdbx_strand_id
1 'polypeptide(L)'
;MPDKAIKFKVGFTYLELEEKEVSKGKVRYRIRLSEKKGNDVLTLEANIMLHHVKQLHLFTGNILQERQEEISTQERLVARRMERLEQLYRESESLGFFTLETIEQLSALGIPVISFLAAELRMSAQELKDYLALNNLPFIFFKNLYQKGKEIIDSNI
;
A
#
# COMPACT_ATOMS: atom_id res chain seq x y z
N MET A 1 -45.38 7.78 9.36
CA MET A 1 -44.77 7.66 8.02
C MET A 1 -44.12 6.28 7.92
N PRO A 2 -44.01 5.67 6.72
CA PRO A 2 -43.37 4.35 6.62
C PRO A 2 -41.88 4.46 6.99
N ASP A 3 -41.44 3.59 7.89
CA ASP A 3 -40.04 3.50 8.33
C ASP A 3 -39.18 3.18 7.09
N LYS A 4 -38.31 4.13 6.70
CA LYS A 4 -37.33 3.87 5.63
C LYS A 4 -36.24 3.00 6.22
N ALA A 5 -36.22 1.73 5.82
CA ALA A 5 -35.22 0.78 6.23
C ALA A 5 -34.33 0.38 5.05
N ILE A 6 -33.02 0.42 5.25
CA ILE A 6 -32.03 -0.11 4.32
C ILE A 6 -31.43 -1.37 4.92
N LYS A 7 -31.39 -2.46 4.16
CA LYS A 7 -30.86 -3.76 4.60
C LYS A 7 -29.70 -4.16 3.69
N PHE A 8 -28.56 -4.43 4.32
CA PHE A 8 -27.37 -4.97 3.66
C PHE A 8 -27.09 -6.37 4.22
N LYS A 9 -26.77 -7.32 3.34
CA LYS A 9 -26.41 -8.69 3.73
C LYS A 9 -25.08 -9.05 3.08
N VAL A 10 -24.13 -9.50 3.90
CA VAL A 10 -22.85 -10.05 3.44
C VAL A 10 -22.62 -11.38 4.14
N GLY A 11 -22.70 -12.49 3.39
CA GLY A 11 -22.61 -13.85 3.95
C GLY A 11 -23.69 -14.12 5.01
N PHE A 12 -23.25 -14.41 6.24
CA PHE A 12 -24.11 -14.67 7.40
C PHE A 12 -24.32 -13.43 8.28
N THR A 13 -23.83 -12.27 7.86
CA THR A 13 -23.96 -10.99 8.55
C THR A 13 -25.02 -10.13 7.87
N TYR A 14 -25.86 -9.51 8.69
CA TYR A 14 -26.94 -8.62 8.30
C TYR A 14 -26.75 -7.27 8.98
N LEU A 15 -26.91 -6.20 8.22
CA LEU A 15 -26.95 -4.83 8.71
C LEU A 15 -28.27 -4.21 8.28
N GLU A 16 -29.08 -3.78 9.24
CA GLU A 16 -30.33 -3.06 9.01
C GLU A 16 -30.21 -1.65 9.61
N LEU A 17 -30.52 -0.65 8.79
CA LEU A 17 -30.54 0.75 9.19
C LEU A 17 -31.97 1.26 9.03
N GLU A 18 -32.63 1.60 10.14
CA GLU A 18 -34.03 1.98 10.18
C GLU A 18 -34.15 3.44 10.65
N GLU A 19 -34.74 4.30 9.82
CA GLU A 19 -35.05 5.68 10.17
C GLU A 19 -36.36 5.76 10.95
N LYS A 20 -36.34 6.31 12.17
CA LYS A 20 -37.53 6.58 12.99
C LYS A 20 -37.62 8.06 13.35
N GLU A 21 -38.77 8.68 13.05
CA GLU A 21 -39.08 10.02 13.54
C GLU A 21 -39.51 9.94 15.01
N VAL A 22 -38.82 10.67 15.89
CA VAL A 22 -39.06 10.62 17.35
C VAL A 22 -39.95 11.78 17.81
N SER A 23 -39.81 12.96 17.19
CA SER A 23 -40.65 14.15 17.48
C SER A 23 -40.36 15.26 16.45
N LYS A 24 -41.37 15.93 15.88
CA LYS A 24 -41.28 17.12 14.96
C LYS A 24 -39.85 17.43 14.45
N GLY A 25 -39.38 16.68 13.47
CA GLY A 25 -38.08 16.92 12.81
C GLY A 25 -36.83 16.32 13.48
N LYS A 26 -36.96 15.65 14.63
CA LYS A 26 -35.88 14.85 15.26
C LYS A 26 -35.97 13.41 14.77
N VAL A 27 -34.95 13.02 14.02
CA VAL A 27 -34.79 11.68 13.45
C VAL A 27 -33.76 10.87 14.25
N ARG A 28 -34.09 9.62 14.53
CA ARG A 28 -33.21 8.62 15.15
C ARG A 28 -33.07 7.44 14.20
N TYR A 29 -31.85 6.95 14.05
CA TYR A 29 -31.56 5.74 13.30
C TYR A 29 -31.34 4.59 14.26
N ARG A 30 -31.97 3.46 13.99
CA ARG A 30 -31.64 2.19 14.63
C ARG A 30 -30.73 1.43 13.69
N ILE A 31 -29.54 1.09 14.18
CA ILE A 31 -28.63 0.15 13.52
C ILE A 31 -28.80 -1.20 14.19
N ARG A 32 -29.09 -2.23 13.41
CA ARG A 32 -29.10 -3.62 13.85
C ARG A 32 -28.06 -4.39 13.05
N LEU A 33 -27.10 -4.98 13.74
CA LEU A 33 -26.14 -5.90 13.16
C LEU A 33 -26.44 -7.30 13.70
N SER A 34 -26.72 -8.24 12.81
CA SER A 34 -26.99 -9.64 13.17
C SER A 34 -26.01 -10.57 12.49
N GLU A 35 -25.40 -11.48 13.26
CA GLU A 35 -24.51 -12.52 12.75
C GLU A 35 -25.08 -13.90 13.11
N LYS A 36 -25.23 -14.77 12.12
CA LYS A 36 -25.66 -16.16 12.36
C LYS A 36 -24.45 -17.06 12.61
N LYS A 37 -24.36 -17.65 13.81
CA LYS A 37 -23.36 -18.66 14.18
C LYS A 37 -24.04 -20.00 14.45
N GLY A 38 -24.04 -20.88 13.44
CA GLY A 38 -24.75 -22.16 13.53
C GLY A 38 -26.27 -21.96 13.59
N ASN A 39 -26.89 -22.39 14.70
CA ASN A 39 -28.32 -22.20 14.95
C ASN A 39 -28.65 -20.88 15.68
N ASP A 40 -27.64 -20.19 16.23
CA ASP A 40 -27.84 -18.97 17.00
C ASP A 40 -27.66 -17.73 16.12
N VAL A 41 -28.43 -16.68 16.44
CA VAL A 41 -28.31 -15.36 15.81
C VAL A 41 -27.95 -14.35 16.89
N LEU A 42 -26.71 -13.86 16.86
CA LEU A 42 -26.27 -12.76 17.72
C LEU A 42 -26.73 -11.46 17.07
N THR A 43 -27.47 -10.64 17.80
CA THR A 43 -27.94 -9.33 17.32
C THR A 43 -27.47 -8.22 18.24
N LEU A 44 -26.80 -7.22 17.66
CA LEU A 44 -26.41 -5.98 18.31
C LEU A 44 -27.28 -4.85 17.77
N GLU A 45 -27.93 -4.11 18.66
CA GLU A 45 -28.75 -2.96 18.31
C GLU A 45 -28.20 -1.68 18.94
N ALA A 46 -28.08 -0.63 18.14
CA ALA A 46 -27.69 0.70 18.60
C ALA A 46 -28.68 1.74 18.08
N ASN A 47 -29.06 2.68 18.95
CA ASN A 47 -29.86 3.84 18.60
C ASN A 47 -28.95 5.05 18.50
N ILE A 48 -28.87 5.64 17.31
CA ILE A 48 -28.02 6.81 17.06
C ILE A 48 -28.87 7.96 16.52
N MET A 49 -28.54 9.18 16.94
CA MET A 49 -29.20 10.38 16.45
C MET A 49 -28.62 10.79 15.10
N LEU A 50 -29.40 11.50 14.27
CA LEU A 50 -28.92 12.00 12.98
C LEU A 50 -27.60 12.79 13.09
N HIS A 51 -27.40 13.56 14.16
CA HIS A 51 -26.14 14.31 14.34
C HIS A 51 -24.93 13.38 14.57
N HIS A 52 -25.10 12.24 15.27
CA HIS A 52 -24.05 11.23 15.41
C HIS A 52 -23.74 10.56 14.06
N VAL A 53 -24.75 10.30 13.23
CA VAL A 53 -24.56 9.77 11.86
C VAL A 53 -23.73 10.75 11.02
N LYS A 54 -24.03 12.04 11.11
CA LYS A 54 -23.25 13.09 10.42
C LYS A 54 -21.80 13.14 10.92
N GLN A 55 -21.58 13.05 12.23
CA GLN A 55 -20.23 13.02 12.80
C GLN A 55 -19.45 11.78 12.35
N LEU A 56 -20.08 10.60 12.35
CA LEU A 56 -19.47 9.37 11.86
C LEU A 56 -19.13 9.48 10.37
N HIS A 57 -20.01 10.04 9.55
CA HIS A 57 -19.75 10.24 8.13
C HIS A 57 -18.58 11.19 7.87
N LEU A 58 -18.49 12.30 8.60
CA LEU A 58 -17.36 13.23 8.49
C LEU A 58 -16.06 12.57 8.93
N PHE A 59 -16.09 11.84 10.05
CA PHE A 59 -14.95 11.12 10.58
C PHE A 59 -14.44 10.04 9.61
N THR A 60 -15.34 9.19 9.09
CA THR A 60 -14.95 8.16 8.11
C THR A 60 -14.50 8.77 6.80
N GLY A 61 -15.14 9.87 6.35
CA GLY A 61 -14.72 10.61 5.17
C GLY A 61 -13.28 11.13 5.28
N ASN A 62 -12.93 11.73 6.42
CA ASN A 62 -11.57 12.22 6.67
C ASN A 62 -10.55 11.07 6.69
N ILE A 63 -10.84 9.96 7.37
CA ILE A 63 -9.94 8.79 7.39
C ILE A 63 -9.74 8.24 5.98
N LEU A 64 -10.80 8.10 5.20
CA LEU A 64 -10.70 7.60 3.83
C LEU A 64 -9.88 8.55 2.96
N GLN A 65 -10.03 9.86 3.15
CA GLN A 65 -9.23 10.85 2.46
C GLN A 65 -7.75 10.75 2.85
N GLU A 66 -7.42 10.70 4.14
CA GLU A 66 -6.04 10.53 4.62
C GLU A 66 -5.39 9.27 4.04
N ARG A 67 -6.11 8.14 4.04
CA ARG A 67 -5.63 6.90 3.43
C ARG A 67 -5.45 7.01 1.92
N GLN A 68 -6.36 7.70 1.23
CA GLN A 68 -6.22 7.93 -0.20
C GLN A 68 -5.00 8.80 -0.53
N GLU A 69 -4.72 9.81 0.28
CA GLU A 69 -3.54 10.66 0.16
C GLU A 69 -2.25 9.87 0.42
N GLU A 70 -2.21 9.02 1.45
CA GLU A 70 -1.11 8.10 1.73
C GLU A 70 -0.83 7.16 0.53
N ILE A 71 -1.86 6.48 0.01
CA ILE A 71 -1.75 5.60 -1.15
C ILE A 71 -1.21 6.37 -2.35
N SER A 72 -1.77 7.54 -2.65
CA SER A 72 -1.32 8.34 -3.80
C SER A 72 0.13 8.78 -3.66
N THR A 73 0.58 9.04 -2.43
CA THR A 73 1.97 9.44 -2.14
C THR A 73 2.91 8.26 -2.33
N GLN A 74 2.51 7.06 -1.89
CA GLN A 74 3.27 5.83 -2.10
C GLN A 74 3.37 5.46 -3.58
N GLU A 75 2.26 5.53 -4.34
CA GLU A 75 2.25 5.28 -5.78
C GLU A 75 3.20 6.22 -6.53
N ARG A 76 3.18 7.52 -6.18
CA ARG A 76 4.12 8.50 -6.76
C ARG A 76 5.58 8.19 -6.43
N LEU A 77 5.86 7.75 -5.20
CA LEU A 77 7.21 7.37 -4.79
C LEU A 77 7.70 6.16 -5.58
N VAL A 78 6.85 5.14 -5.74
CA VAL A 78 7.15 3.92 -6.50
C VAL A 78 7.41 4.26 -7.97
N ALA A 79 6.54 5.06 -8.59
CA ALA A 79 6.74 5.52 -9.97
C ALA A 79 8.08 6.25 -10.15
N ARG A 80 8.43 7.15 -9.23
CA ARG A 80 9.71 7.88 -9.26
C ARG A 80 10.92 6.96 -9.08
N ARG A 81 10.83 5.95 -8.22
CA ARG A 81 11.89 4.95 -8.02
C ARG A 81 12.08 4.09 -9.28
N MET A 82 10.98 3.68 -9.91
CA MET A 82 11.02 2.92 -11.17
C MET A 82 11.65 3.73 -12.31
N GLU A 83 11.25 5.00 -12.46
CA GLU A 83 11.84 5.90 -13.44
C GLU A 83 13.35 6.05 -13.23
N ARG A 84 13.79 6.24 -11.97
CA ARG A 84 15.22 6.33 -11.66
C ARG A 84 15.96 5.02 -11.94
N LEU A 85 15.38 3.87 -11.61
CA LEU A 85 15.97 2.56 -11.90
C LEU A 85 16.16 2.37 -13.41
N GLU A 86 15.16 2.73 -14.22
CA GLU A 86 15.23 2.65 -15.68
C GLU A 86 16.27 3.61 -16.26
N GLN A 87 16.35 4.83 -15.73
CA GLN A 87 17.39 5.77 -16.13
C GLN A 87 18.79 5.19 -15.90
N LEU A 88 19.07 4.67 -14.70
CA LEU A 88 20.39 4.10 -14.37
C LEU A 88 20.73 2.89 -15.23
N TYR A 89 19.71 2.09 -15.58
CA TYR A 89 19.88 0.97 -16.50
C TYR A 89 20.35 1.45 -17.88
N ARG A 90 19.64 2.42 -18.48
CA ARG A 90 19.96 2.94 -19.82
C ARG A 90 21.31 3.65 -19.86
N GLU A 91 21.64 4.43 -18.83
CA GLU A 91 22.94 5.09 -18.70
C GLU A 91 24.07 4.06 -18.68
N SER A 92 23.94 3.04 -17.82
CA SER A 92 24.91 1.95 -17.70
C SER A 92 25.01 1.09 -18.96
N GLU A 93 23.89 0.87 -19.66
CA GLU A 93 23.86 0.17 -20.94
C GLU A 93 24.67 0.92 -22.00
N SER A 94 24.50 2.24 -22.08
CA SER A 94 25.24 3.07 -23.04
C SER A 94 26.75 3.09 -22.78
N LEU A 95 27.16 3.02 -21.50
CA LEU A 95 28.56 3.02 -21.08
C LEU A 95 29.18 1.61 -21.14
N GLY A 96 28.36 0.55 -21.12
CA GLY A 96 28.80 -0.84 -21.05
C GLY A 96 29.30 -1.29 -19.68
N PHE A 97 29.26 -0.41 -18.67
CA PHE A 97 29.65 -0.66 -17.30
C PHE A 97 28.83 0.21 -16.33
N PHE A 98 28.91 -0.10 -15.04
CA PHE A 98 28.36 0.72 -13.97
C PHE A 98 29.37 0.88 -12.83
N THR A 99 29.26 1.99 -12.11
CA THR A 99 30.23 2.43 -11.12
C THR A 99 29.72 2.17 -9.70
N LEU A 100 30.58 2.38 -8.70
CA LEU A 100 30.18 2.41 -7.30
C LEU A 100 29.08 3.44 -7.03
N GLU A 101 29.16 4.62 -7.67
CA GLU A 101 28.13 5.65 -7.56
C GLU A 101 26.77 5.12 -8.05
N THR A 102 26.74 4.41 -9.19
CA THR A 102 25.52 3.77 -9.68
C THR A 102 24.95 2.78 -8.66
N ILE A 103 25.81 2.00 -8.00
CA ILE A 103 25.42 1.04 -6.96
C ILE A 103 24.85 1.74 -5.72
N GLU A 104 25.44 2.84 -5.29
CA GLU A 104 24.95 3.66 -4.18
C GLU A 104 23.57 4.25 -4.51
N GLN A 105 23.40 4.76 -5.73
CA GLN A 105 22.12 5.30 -6.19
C GLN A 105 21.04 4.22 -6.27
N LEU A 106 21.36 3.01 -6.76
CA LEU A 106 20.46 1.87 -6.74
C LEU A 106 20.11 1.44 -5.30
N SER A 107 21.08 1.48 -4.39
CA SER A 107 20.87 1.17 -2.97
C SER A 107 19.94 2.19 -2.30
N ALA A 108 20.02 3.46 -2.70
CA ALA A 108 19.09 4.52 -2.25
C ALA A 108 17.64 4.31 -2.71
N LEU A 109 17.41 3.47 -3.74
CA LEU A 109 16.07 3.03 -4.14
C LEU A 109 15.52 1.91 -3.26
N GLY A 110 16.32 1.39 -2.31
CA GLY A 110 15.97 0.27 -1.43
C GLY A 110 16.37 -1.11 -1.98
N ILE A 111 17.16 -1.15 -3.05
CA ILE A 111 17.62 -2.41 -3.65
C ILE A 111 18.89 -2.88 -2.90
N PRO A 112 18.96 -4.12 -2.40
CA PRO A 112 20.14 -4.64 -1.69
C PRO A 112 21.23 -5.08 -2.68
N VAL A 113 21.76 -4.11 -3.45
CA VAL A 113 22.64 -4.35 -4.60
C VAL A 113 23.90 -5.12 -4.23
N ILE A 114 24.60 -4.71 -3.16
CA ILE A 114 25.84 -5.35 -2.72
C ILE A 114 25.60 -6.82 -2.38
N SER A 115 24.49 -7.15 -1.73
CA SER A 115 24.15 -8.54 -1.38
C SER A 115 23.90 -9.38 -2.63
N PHE A 116 23.20 -8.84 -3.62
CA PHE A 116 22.95 -9.54 -4.89
C PHE A 116 24.21 -9.77 -5.70
N LEU A 117 25.03 -8.74 -5.85
CA LEU A 117 26.29 -8.84 -6.59
C LEU A 117 27.30 -9.75 -5.89
N ALA A 118 27.42 -9.67 -4.56
CA ALA A 118 28.30 -10.54 -3.80
C ALA A 118 27.94 -12.02 -3.98
N ALA A 119 26.64 -12.34 -3.96
CA ALA A 119 26.16 -13.69 -4.22
C ALA A 119 26.43 -14.15 -5.66
N GLU A 120 26.21 -13.28 -6.64
CA GLU A 120 26.42 -13.59 -8.07
C GLU A 120 27.90 -13.80 -8.40
N LEU A 121 28.77 -12.95 -7.85
CA LEU A 121 30.22 -12.99 -8.03
C LEU A 121 30.92 -13.98 -7.08
N ARG A 122 30.17 -14.64 -6.19
CA ARG A 122 30.67 -15.61 -5.21
C ARG A 122 31.81 -15.06 -4.34
N MET A 123 31.65 -13.83 -3.88
CA MET A 123 32.59 -13.14 -2.99
C MET A 123 31.87 -12.55 -1.79
N SER A 124 32.61 -12.17 -0.76
CA SER A 124 32.02 -11.46 0.38
C SER A 124 31.62 -10.03 0.01
N ALA A 125 30.69 -9.45 0.77
CA ALA A 125 30.30 -8.06 0.59
C ALA A 125 31.46 -7.07 0.81
N GLN A 126 32.43 -7.41 1.66
CA GLN A 126 33.61 -6.57 1.90
C GLN A 126 34.57 -6.61 0.70
N GLU A 127 34.90 -7.80 0.20
CA GLU A 127 35.75 -7.95 -0.98
C GLU A 127 35.15 -7.24 -2.20
N LEU A 128 33.83 -7.32 -2.37
CA LEU A 128 33.14 -6.60 -3.45
C LEU A 128 33.27 -5.08 -3.30
N LYS A 129 33.11 -4.55 -2.08
CA LYS A 129 33.29 -3.10 -1.83
C LYS A 129 34.71 -2.65 -2.12
N ASP A 130 35.70 -3.42 -1.68
CA ASP A 130 37.10 -3.13 -1.90
C ASP A 130 37.44 -3.16 -3.41
N TYR A 131 36.85 -4.10 -4.15
CA TYR A 131 36.98 -4.17 -5.61
C TYR A 131 36.36 -2.96 -6.31
N LEU A 132 35.14 -2.59 -5.93
CA LEU A 132 34.39 -1.46 -6.50
C LEU A 132 35.00 -0.09 -6.20
N ALA A 133 35.82 0.02 -5.15
CA ALA A 133 36.56 1.24 -4.86
C ALA A 133 37.58 1.59 -5.96
N LEU A 134 38.01 0.60 -6.75
CA LEU A 134 39.06 0.75 -7.76
C LEU A 134 38.61 0.35 -9.17
N ASN A 135 37.49 -0.35 -9.31
CA ASN A 135 37.07 -0.95 -10.57
C ASN A 135 35.57 -0.71 -10.83
N ASN A 136 35.22 -0.69 -12.12
CA ASN A 136 33.83 -0.68 -12.57
C ASN A 136 33.36 -2.09 -12.87
N LEU A 137 32.06 -2.35 -12.71
CA LEU A 137 31.47 -3.63 -13.07
C LEU A 137 30.91 -3.61 -14.49
N PRO A 138 31.13 -4.67 -15.28
CA PRO A 138 30.52 -4.80 -16.60
C PRO A 138 28.98 -4.79 -16.52
N PHE A 139 28.33 -4.15 -17.50
CA PHE A 139 26.88 -4.00 -17.54
C PHE A 139 26.10 -5.32 -17.46
N ILE A 140 26.70 -6.44 -17.85
CA ILE A 140 26.06 -7.77 -17.80
C ILE A 140 25.46 -8.10 -16.41
N PHE A 141 26.13 -7.67 -15.33
CA PHE A 141 25.67 -7.88 -13.95
C PHE A 141 24.49 -6.97 -13.56
N PHE A 142 24.31 -5.85 -14.27
CA PHE A 142 23.18 -4.95 -14.03
C PHE A 142 21.86 -5.62 -14.46
N LYS A 143 21.84 -6.39 -15.55
CA LYS A 143 20.60 -6.97 -16.07
C LYS A 143 19.80 -7.75 -15.02
N ASN A 144 20.48 -8.52 -14.18
CA ASN A 144 19.86 -9.27 -13.09
C ASN A 144 19.41 -8.36 -11.94
N LEU A 145 20.21 -7.34 -11.60
CA LEU A 145 19.85 -6.32 -10.61
C LEU A 145 18.61 -5.53 -11.01
N TYR A 146 18.47 -5.21 -12.30
CA TYR A 146 17.34 -4.46 -12.81
C TYR A 146 16.03 -5.23 -12.63
N GLN A 147 15.98 -6.51 -13.02
CA GLN A 147 14.77 -7.32 -12.86
C GLN A 147 14.37 -7.47 -11.39
N LYS A 148 15.32 -7.81 -10.51
CA LYS A 148 15.08 -7.89 -9.07
C LYS A 148 14.68 -6.54 -8.47
N GLY A 149 15.28 -5.45 -8.96
CA GLY A 149 14.96 -4.09 -8.55
C GLY A 149 13.52 -3.71 -8.85
N LYS A 150 13.02 -4.06 -10.04
CA LYS A 150 11.60 -3.87 -10.41
C LYS A 150 10.68 -4.62 -9.46
N GLU A 151 10.94 -5.90 -9.22
CA GLU A 151 10.14 -6.73 -8.31
C GLU A 151 10.08 -6.14 -6.90
N ILE A 152 11.22 -5.68 -6.37
CA ILE A 152 11.29 -5.07 -5.02
C ILE A 152 10.52 -3.76 -4.97
N ILE A 153 10.68 -2.90 -5.97
CA ILE A 153 10.01 -1.60 -6.00
C ILE A 153 8.49 -1.77 -6.13
N ASP A 154 8.04 -2.69 -6.99
CA ASP A 154 6.60 -2.98 -7.18
C ASP A 154 5.97 -3.67 -5.97
N SER A 155 6.72 -4.49 -5.22
CA SER A 155 6.22 -5.19 -4.02
C SER A 155 6.08 -4.29 -2.78
N ASN A 156 6.43 -3.01 -2.87
CA ASN A 156 6.31 -2.02 -1.79
C ASN A 156 5.02 -1.17 -1.88
N ILE A 157 4.05 -1.58 -2.72
CA ILE A 157 2.67 -1.09 -2.76
C ILE A 157 1.79 -2.09 -2.01
#